data_AF-A0A350IXQ3-F1
#
_entry.id   AF-A0A350IXQ3-F1
#
_cell.length_a   1.000
_cell.length_b   1.000
_cell.length_c   1.000
_cell.angle_alpha   90.00
_cell.angle_beta   90.00
_cell.angle_gamma   90.00
#
_symmetry.space_group_name_H-M   'P 1'
#
loop_
_entity.id
_entity.type
_entity.pdbx_description
1 polymer ?
#
loop_
_entity_poly.entity_id
_entity_poly.type
_entity_poly.pdbx_seq_one_letter_code
_entity_poly.pdbx_strand_id
1 'polypeptide(L)'
;MNVLIVCAAGMSSSALAQRFRDEIRKEGLNIKVGTCGVSQYRQHLSQADLVFIAPQVSWLQKELNEKKLMCLVIDEKAYGEMNADVLMDMALHPDDYIPKEKKEPWYKGIAVRFAQRRSVIAITDGFSSLMPVSLVGSILSLCNTLPIPYLNTLISSGIVGEYLSIGINMTMGMLSLYLSIFIAMSYSEQTGISKEGLVLSCMVDFIAISGISPLEALQTGFFDGRGMLCATAITLVTCHLYGWTESMIGTKKSGYITSNIIDSFYSLIPVSICMFLTVAVSTVFYSCFHVQIAQYINDSIVDAIGMYAGNNAFTMLGLNVLSTLFWF
;
A
#
# COMPACT_ATOMS: atom_id res chain seq x y z
N MET A 1 25.25 -16.98 -14.90
CA MET A 1 25.04 -16.59 -13.49
C MET A 1 23.87 -15.62 -13.43
N ASN A 2 22.94 -15.85 -12.49
CA ASN A 2 21.80 -14.98 -12.24
C ASN A 2 22.05 -14.17 -10.96
N VAL A 3 22.09 -12.85 -11.09
CA VAL A 3 22.32 -11.91 -9.99
C VAL A 3 21.01 -11.20 -9.67
N LEU A 4 20.64 -11.18 -8.40
CA LEU A 4 19.46 -10.47 -7.92
C LEU A 4 19.86 -9.32 -6.99
N ILE A 5 19.46 -8.10 -7.32
CA ILE A 5 19.66 -6.92 -6.47
C ILE A 5 18.36 -6.65 -5.69
N VAL A 6 18.43 -6.66 -4.36
CA VAL A 6 17.31 -6.43 -3.45
C VAL A 6 17.45 -5.05 -2.79
N CYS A 7 16.44 -4.18 -2.95
CA CYS A 7 16.39 -2.88 -2.25
C CYS A 7 15.03 -2.62 -1.60
N ALA A 8 14.90 -1.54 -0.82
CA ALA A 8 13.68 -1.23 -0.07
C ALA A 8 12.40 -1.19 -0.92
N ALA A 9 12.41 -0.45 -2.04
CA ALA A 9 11.20 -0.18 -2.84
C ALA A 9 11.30 -0.58 -4.33
N GLY A 10 12.37 -1.26 -4.76
CA GLY A 10 12.58 -1.68 -6.16
C GLY A 10 12.94 -0.57 -7.16
N MET A 11 12.61 0.71 -6.87
CA MET A 11 12.84 1.83 -7.81
C MET A 11 14.32 2.26 -7.93
N SER A 12 15.03 2.52 -6.82
CA SER A 12 16.44 2.96 -6.87
C SER A 12 17.39 1.87 -7.41
N SER A 13 17.05 0.59 -7.23
CA SER A 13 17.82 -0.52 -7.77
C SER A 13 17.76 -0.60 -9.29
N SER A 14 16.73 -0.04 -9.93
CA SER A 14 16.58 -0.10 -11.40
C SER A 14 17.70 0.67 -12.13
N ALA A 15 18.10 1.83 -11.60
CA ALA A 15 19.18 2.65 -12.17
C ALA A 15 20.56 2.01 -12.01
N LEU A 16 20.88 1.50 -10.81
CA LEU A 16 22.13 0.78 -10.55
C LEU A 16 22.21 -0.51 -11.38
N ALA A 17 21.12 -1.27 -11.46
CA ALA A 17 21.07 -2.49 -12.26
C ALA A 17 21.22 -2.22 -13.76
N GLN A 18 20.73 -1.07 -14.25
CA GLN A 18 20.90 -0.70 -15.64
C GLN A 18 22.37 -0.44 -15.97
N ARG A 19 23.08 0.35 -15.15
CA ARG A 19 24.53 0.56 -15.29
C ARG A 19 25.32 -0.73 -15.19
N PHE A 20 24.95 -1.59 -14.24
CA PHE A 20 25.59 -2.88 -14.07
C PHE A 20 25.41 -3.80 -15.30
N ARG A 21 24.21 -3.83 -15.90
CA ARG A 21 23.97 -4.55 -17.17
C ARG A 21 24.81 -3.99 -18.32
N ASP A 22 25.05 -2.68 -18.34
CA ASP A 22 25.87 -2.04 -19.37
C ASP A 22 27.36 -2.42 -19.20
N GLU A 23 27.88 -2.47 -17.98
CA GLU A 23 29.24 -2.98 -17.66
C GLU A 23 29.41 -4.45 -18.11
N ILE A 24 28.45 -5.31 -17.75
CA ILE A 24 28.44 -6.73 -18.13
C ILE A 24 28.49 -6.91 -19.65
N ARG A 25 27.77 -6.05 -20.39
CA ARG A 25 27.77 -6.07 -21.87
C ARG A 25 29.11 -5.67 -22.45
N LYS A 26 29.80 -4.68 -21.87
CA LYS A 26 31.14 -4.27 -22.32
C LYS A 26 32.16 -5.40 -22.17
N GLU A 27 32.08 -6.15 -21.08
CA GLU A 27 32.99 -7.27 -20.81
C GLU A 27 32.56 -8.60 -21.46
N GLY A 28 31.40 -8.65 -22.11
CA GLY A 28 30.92 -9.84 -22.83
C GLY A 28 30.50 -10.99 -21.93
N LEU A 29 30.13 -10.72 -20.67
CA LEU A 29 29.81 -11.74 -19.68
C LEU A 29 28.33 -12.16 -19.73
N ASN A 30 28.06 -13.46 -19.53
CA ASN A 30 26.70 -14.01 -19.55
C ASN A 30 26.06 -13.99 -18.15
N ILE A 31 25.84 -12.78 -17.64
CA ILE A 31 25.23 -12.51 -16.33
C ILE A 31 23.84 -11.89 -16.53
N LYS A 32 22.81 -12.51 -15.96
CA LYS A 32 21.44 -11.98 -15.96
C LYS A 32 21.19 -11.24 -14.66
N VAL A 33 20.77 -9.98 -14.75
CA VAL A 33 20.56 -9.10 -13.58
C VAL A 33 19.08 -8.80 -13.38
N GLY A 34 18.53 -9.27 -12.27
CA GLY A 34 17.19 -8.95 -11.77
C GLY A 34 17.23 -7.91 -10.64
N THR A 35 16.14 -7.17 -10.48
CA THR A 35 15.94 -6.23 -9.36
C THR A 35 14.60 -6.49 -8.72
N CYS A 36 14.53 -6.45 -7.39
CA CYS A 36 13.26 -6.54 -6.70
C CYS A 36 13.25 -5.69 -5.43
N GLY A 37 12.04 -5.33 -5.00
CA GLY A 37 11.82 -4.80 -3.67
C GLY A 37 11.91 -5.89 -2.60
N VAL A 38 12.13 -5.49 -1.36
CA VAL A 38 12.11 -6.35 -0.17
C VAL A 38 10.74 -7.02 0.06
N SER A 39 9.67 -6.50 -0.55
CA SER A 39 8.36 -7.18 -0.54
C SER A 39 8.33 -8.41 -1.47
N GLN A 40 9.15 -8.45 -2.52
CA GLN A 40 9.06 -9.42 -3.62
C GLN A 40 10.26 -10.37 -3.75
N TYR A 41 11.35 -10.16 -2.99
CA TYR A 41 12.56 -10.99 -3.11
C TYR A 41 12.29 -12.49 -2.89
N ARG A 42 11.35 -12.85 -2.01
CA ARG A 42 10.97 -14.26 -1.75
C ARG A 42 10.50 -15.01 -2.99
N GLN A 43 9.86 -14.32 -3.94
CA GLN A 43 9.35 -14.93 -5.17
C GLN A 43 10.48 -15.21 -6.19
N HIS A 44 11.56 -14.43 -6.12
CA HIS A 44 12.66 -14.46 -7.11
C HIS A 44 13.92 -15.16 -6.59
N LEU A 45 13.99 -15.43 -5.29
CA LEU A 45 15.11 -16.09 -4.61
C LEU A 45 15.51 -17.43 -5.24
N SER A 46 14.55 -18.23 -5.72
CA SER A 46 14.83 -19.54 -6.31
C SER A 46 15.51 -19.48 -7.68
N GLN A 47 15.58 -18.30 -8.30
CA GLN A 47 16.17 -18.08 -9.62
C GLN A 47 17.56 -17.42 -9.56
N ALA A 48 18.01 -17.02 -8.36
CA ALA A 48 19.24 -16.26 -8.17
C ALA A 48 20.39 -17.16 -7.67
N ASP A 49 21.55 -17.01 -8.30
CA ASP A 49 22.80 -17.67 -7.86
C ASP A 49 23.56 -16.78 -6.85
N LEU A 50 23.45 -15.45 -7.02
CA LEU A 50 24.08 -14.44 -6.18
C LEU A 50 23.08 -13.32 -5.85
N VAL A 51 23.02 -12.92 -4.58
CA VAL A 51 22.13 -11.85 -4.12
C VAL A 51 22.94 -10.66 -3.62
N PHE A 52 22.76 -9.52 -4.29
CA PHE A 52 23.23 -8.23 -3.79
C PHE A 52 22.14 -7.56 -2.94
N ILE A 53 22.52 -7.13 -1.75
CA ILE A 53 21.63 -6.51 -0.78
C ILE A 53 21.99 -5.04 -0.66
N ALA A 54 21.02 -4.15 -0.91
CA ALA A 54 21.21 -2.72 -0.69
C ALA A 54 21.47 -2.44 0.81
N PRO A 55 22.28 -1.42 1.15
CA PRO A 55 22.69 -1.16 2.54
C PRO A 55 21.51 -0.92 3.48
N GLN A 56 20.42 -0.31 2.98
CA GLN A 56 19.19 -0.05 3.72
C GLN A 56 18.51 -1.32 4.25
N VAL A 57 18.78 -2.46 3.62
CA VAL A 57 18.16 -3.76 3.93
C VAL A 57 19.20 -4.81 4.31
N SER A 58 20.34 -4.36 4.84
CA SER A 58 21.47 -5.22 5.23
C SER A 58 21.08 -6.34 6.21
N TRP A 59 20.09 -6.10 7.07
CA TRP A 59 19.51 -7.10 7.98
C TRP A 59 19.06 -8.39 7.26
N LEU A 60 18.71 -8.31 5.97
CA LEU A 60 18.27 -9.44 5.16
C LEU A 60 19.40 -10.47 4.97
N GLN A 61 20.66 -10.04 5.06
CA GLN A 61 21.82 -10.92 4.92
C GLN A 61 21.77 -12.08 5.93
N LYS A 62 21.34 -11.83 7.17
CA LYS A 62 21.21 -12.88 8.19
C LYS A 62 20.19 -13.94 7.79
N GLU A 63 19.02 -13.51 7.30
CA GLU A 63 17.95 -14.42 6.88
C GLU A 63 18.33 -15.24 5.63
N LEU A 64 19.10 -14.66 4.71
CA LEU A 64 19.50 -15.34 3.48
C LEU A 64 20.72 -16.25 3.68
N ASN A 65 21.64 -15.88 4.58
CA ASN A 65 22.76 -16.74 4.97
C ASN A 65 22.29 -18.05 5.63
N GLU A 66 21.21 -18.01 6.41
CA GLU A 66 20.57 -19.22 6.96
C GLU A 66 20.10 -20.19 5.86
N LYS A 67 19.78 -19.68 4.67
CA LYS A 67 19.36 -20.46 3.50
C LYS A 67 20.51 -20.92 2.60
N LYS A 68 21.77 -20.72 3.01
CA LYS A 68 23.00 -21.05 2.25
C LYS A 68 23.07 -20.40 0.87
N LEU A 69 22.43 -19.24 0.68
CA LEU A 69 22.58 -18.44 -0.52
C LEU A 69 23.78 -17.49 -0.37
N MET A 70 24.50 -17.25 -1.47
CA MET A 70 25.61 -16.31 -1.49
C MET A 70 25.08 -14.87 -1.52
N CYS A 71 25.35 -14.12 -0.45
CA CYS A 71 24.74 -12.82 -0.19
C CYS A 71 25.80 -11.76 0.10
N LEU A 72 25.83 -10.72 -0.72
CA LEU A 72 26.79 -9.62 -0.65
C LEU A 72 26.05 -8.31 -0.34
N VAL A 73 26.42 -7.60 0.73
CA VAL A 73 25.86 -6.26 1.02
C VAL A 73 26.69 -5.21 0.29
N ILE A 74 26.03 -4.40 -0.54
CA ILE A 74 26.65 -3.29 -1.26
C ILE A 74 26.98 -2.18 -0.27
N ASP A 75 28.19 -1.63 -0.36
CA ASP A 75 28.61 -0.49 0.46
C ASP A 75 27.74 0.76 0.18
N GLU A 76 27.44 1.54 1.22
CA GLU A 76 26.63 2.76 1.13
C GLU A 76 27.17 3.75 0.09
N LYS A 77 28.50 3.88 -0.01
CA LYS A 77 29.14 4.78 -0.98
C LYS A 77 28.97 4.28 -2.40
N ALA A 78 29.24 2.99 -2.64
CA ALA A 78 29.10 2.36 -3.96
C ALA A 78 27.63 2.39 -4.44
N TYR A 79 26.69 2.16 -3.52
CA TYR A 79 25.26 2.22 -3.82
C TYR A 79 24.79 3.65 -4.14
N GLY A 80 25.25 4.64 -3.37
CA GLY A 80 24.90 6.06 -3.57
C GLY A 80 25.49 6.67 -4.84
N GLU A 81 26.75 6.34 -5.18
CA GLU A 81 27.42 6.78 -6.40
C GLU A 81 26.95 6.01 -7.65
N MET A 82 26.11 4.99 -7.46
CA MET A 82 25.70 4.04 -8.49
C MET A 82 26.88 3.45 -9.25
N ASN A 83 27.89 3.00 -8.50
CA ASN A 83 29.16 2.53 -9.02
C ASN A 83 29.06 1.05 -9.42
N ALA A 84 28.90 0.79 -10.72
CA ALA A 84 28.73 -0.54 -11.27
C ALA A 84 30.05 -1.35 -11.29
N ASP A 85 31.20 -0.68 -11.36
CA ASP A 85 32.51 -1.34 -11.36
C ASP A 85 32.76 -2.10 -10.05
N VAL A 86 32.40 -1.49 -8.92
CA VAL A 86 32.51 -2.14 -7.60
C VAL A 86 31.59 -3.35 -7.50
N LEU A 87 30.37 -3.28 -8.07
CA LEU A 87 29.47 -4.44 -8.13
C LEU A 87 30.01 -5.55 -9.02
N MET A 88 30.72 -5.18 -10.09
CA MET A 88 31.34 -6.13 -11.03
C MET A 88 32.48 -6.90 -10.37
N ASP A 89 33.38 -6.18 -9.69
CA ASP A 89 34.46 -6.78 -8.91
C ASP A 89 33.92 -7.72 -7.82
N MET A 90 32.90 -7.29 -7.09
CA MET A 90 32.22 -8.13 -6.08
C MET A 90 31.53 -9.37 -6.69
N ALA A 91 31.03 -9.29 -7.93
CA ALA A 91 30.37 -10.40 -8.60
C ALA A 91 31.38 -11.42 -9.17
N LEU A 92 32.57 -10.96 -9.56
CA LEU A 92 33.66 -11.80 -10.08
C LEU A 92 34.48 -12.45 -8.96
N HIS A 93 34.61 -11.76 -7.82
CA HIS A 93 35.36 -12.22 -6.64
C HIS A 93 34.47 -12.28 -5.38
N PRO A 94 33.39 -13.11 -5.38
CA PRO A 94 32.48 -13.17 -4.25
C PRO A 94 33.10 -13.82 -3.00
N ASP A 95 34.13 -14.66 -3.17
CA ASP A 95 34.82 -15.34 -2.06
C ASP A 95 35.68 -14.40 -1.20
N ASP A 96 36.12 -13.27 -1.77
CA ASP A 96 36.92 -12.25 -1.07
C ASP A 96 36.06 -11.32 -0.19
N TYR A 97 34.74 -11.48 -0.26
CA TYR A 97 33.82 -10.65 0.50
C TYR A 97 33.81 -11.02 1.99
N ILE A 98 34.26 -10.08 2.81
CA ILE A 98 34.14 -10.17 4.27
C ILE A 98 32.88 -9.42 4.70
N PRO A 99 31.88 -10.10 5.30
CA PRO A 99 30.69 -9.43 5.81
C PRO A 99 31.06 -8.42 6.89
N LYS A 100 30.85 -7.12 6.63
CA LYS A 100 30.90 -6.11 7.68
C LYS A 100 29.61 -6.21 8.51
N GLU A 101 29.64 -6.95 9.62
CA GLU A 101 28.51 -6.95 10.57
C GLU A 101 28.40 -5.59 11.26
N LYS A 102 27.59 -4.69 10.68
CA LYS A 102 27.13 -3.49 11.39
C LYS A 102 26.10 -3.98 12.42
N LYS A 103 26.40 -3.86 13.73
CA LYS A 103 25.41 -4.14 14.80
C LYS A 103 24.28 -3.11 14.69
N GLU A 104 23.25 -3.45 13.94
CA GLU A 104 22.06 -2.62 13.84
C GLU A 104 21.35 -2.58 15.20
N PRO A 105 20.77 -1.42 15.59
CA PRO A 105 19.94 -1.33 16.77
C PRO A 105 18.78 -2.31 16.72
N TRP A 106 18.44 -2.92 17.86
CA TRP A 106 17.40 -3.95 17.96
C TRP A 106 16.03 -3.51 17.41
N TYR A 107 15.72 -2.21 17.45
CA TYR A 107 14.45 -1.66 16.97
C TYR A 107 14.32 -1.66 15.44
N LYS A 108 15.43 -1.61 14.68
CA LYS A 108 15.38 -1.64 13.21
C LYS A 108 14.79 -2.95 12.68
N GLY A 109 15.19 -4.08 13.29
CA GLY A 109 14.64 -5.39 12.92
C GLY A 109 13.12 -5.49 13.16
N ILE A 110 12.60 -4.83 14.21
CA ILE A 110 11.16 -4.76 14.48
C ILE A 110 10.46 -3.87 13.46
N ALA A 111 10.99 -2.67 13.22
CA ALA A 111 10.44 -1.70 12.28
C ALA A 111 10.32 -2.29 10.86
N VAL A 112 11.37 -2.99 10.42
CA VAL A 112 11.37 -3.62 9.10
C VAL A 112 10.37 -4.77 9.01
N ARG A 113 10.30 -5.65 10.01
CA ARG A 113 9.28 -6.73 10.05
C ARG A 113 7.86 -6.18 10.06
N PHE A 114 7.64 -5.04 10.72
CA PHE A 114 6.35 -4.36 10.73
C PHE A 114 6.01 -3.77 9.36
N ALA A 115 6.94 -3.03 8.75
CA ALA A 115 6.79 -2.43 7.42
C ALA A 115 6.59 -3.48 6.30
N GLN A 116 7.10 -4.70 6.48
CA GLN A 116 6.96 -5.80 5.53
C GLN A 116 5.64 -6.56 5.61
N ARG A 117 4.78 -6.28 6.61
CA ARG A 117 3.47 -6.93 6.67
C ARG A 117 2.64 -6.47 5.47
N ARG A 118 2.03 -7.43 4.77
CA ARG A 118 1.22 -7.20 3.57
C ARG A 118 0.17 -6.09 3.77
N SER A 119 -0.53 -6.13 4.91
CA SER A 119 -1.52 -5.11 5.29
C SER A 119 -0.91 -3.72 5.42
N VAL A 120 0.29 -3.59 5.99
CA VAL A 120 0.94 -2.29 6.18
C VAL A 120 1.36 -1.72 4.82
N ILE A 121 1.95 -2.57 3.95
CA ILE A 121 2.31 -2.18 2.58
C ILE A 121 1.05 -1.70 1.82
N ALA A 122 -0.05 -2.46 1.89
CA ALA A 122 -1.29 -2.11 1.19
C ALA A 122 -1.88 -0.77 1.67
N ILE A 123 -1.84 -0.49 2.97
CA ILE A 123 -2.26 0.80 3.53
C ILE A 123 -1.36 1.92 3.01
N THR A 124 -0.03 1.78 3.14
CA THR A 124 0.92 2.82 2.73
C THR A 124 0.82 3.13 1.23
N ASP A 125 0.72 2.13 0.37
CA ASP A 125 0.53 2.30 -1.06
C ASP A 125 -0.83 2.94 -1.38
N GLY A 126 -1.87 2.56 -0.64
CA GLY A 126 -3.21 3.12 -0.75
C GLY A 126 -3.24 4.62 -0.48
N PHE A 127 -2.62 5.05 0.63
CA PHE A 127 -2.48 6.48 0.97
C PHE A 127 -1.60 7.24 -0.03
N SER A 128 -0.53 6.61 -0.54
CA SER A 128 0.34 7.22 -1.54
C SER A 128 -0.41 7.50 -2.85
N SER A 129 -1.29 6.58 -3.25
CA SER A 129 -2.14 6.69 -4.45
C SER A 129 -3.26 7.73 -4.31
N LEU A 130 -3.61 8.10 -3.07
CA LEU A 130 -4.65 9.07 -2.75
C LEU A 130 -4.17 10.52 -2.81
N MET A 131 -2.85 10.76 -2.73
CA MET A 131 -2.26 12.09 -2.73
C MET A 131 -2.70 12.97 -3.92
N PRO A 132 -2.69 12.50 -5.18
CA PRO A 132 -3.12 13.32 -6.32
C PRO A 132 -4.58 13.78 -6.21
N VAL A 133 -5.49 12.91 -5.75
CA VAL A 133 -6.91 13.23 -5.58
C VAL A 133 -7.09 14.31 -4.51
N SER A 134 -6.40 14.15 -3.37
CA SER A 134 -6.43 15.14 -2.29
C SER A 134 -5.85 16.50 -2.70
N LEU A 135 -4.82 16.49 -3.56
CA LEU A 135 -4.19 17.72 -4.06
C LEU A 135 -5.13 18.47 -5.00
N VAL A 136 -5.80 17.78 -5.91
CA VAL A 136 -6.81 18.39 -6.79
C VAL A 136 -7.96 18.98 -5.97
N GLY A 137 -8.50 18.22 -5.00
CA GLY A 137 -9.57 18.71 -4.13
C GLY A 137 -9.17 19.92 -3.29
N SER A 138 -7.92 19.94 -2.80
CA SER A 138 -7.37 21.08 -2.05
C SER A 138 -7.25 22.33 -2.92
N ILE A 139 -6.84 22.21 -4.19
CA ILE A 139 -6.79 23.35 -5.13
C ILE A 139 -8.20 23.92 -5.37
N LEU A 140 -9.19 23.06 -5.59
CA LEU A 140 -10.58 23.50 -5.78
C LEU A 140 -11.12 24.17 -4.52
N SER A 141 -10.82 23.61 -3.34
CA SER A 141 -11.17 24.22 -2.05
C SER A 141 -10.56 25.60 -1.88
N LEU A 142 -9.27 25.75 -2.21
CA LEU A 142 -8.58 27.05 -2.15
C LEU A 142 -9.25 28.07 -3.07
N CYS A 143 -9.56 27.69 -4.32
CA CYS A 143 -10.28 28.56 -5.25
C CYS A 143 -11.65 29.01 -4.70
N ASN A 144 -12.31 28.18 -3.88
CA ASN A 144 -13.61 28.50 -3.30
C ASN A 144 -13.51 29.44 -2.10
N THR A 145 -12.41 29.36 -1.35
CA THR A 145 -12.22 30.11 -0.08
C THR A 145 -11.28 31.31 -0.20
N LEU A 146 -10.78 31.62 -1.39
CA LEU A 146 -9.84 32.73 -1.60
C LEU A 146 -10.49 34.09 -1.24
N PRO A 147 -9.91 34.87 -0.31
CA PRO A 147 -10.48 36.13 0.16
C PRO A 147 -10.20 37.29 -0.81
N ILE A 148 -10.60 37.14 -2.07
CA ILE A 148 -10.48 38.16 -3.12
C ILE A 148 -11.87 38.76 -3.40
N PRO A 149 -12.08 40.08 -3.27
CA PRO A 149 -13.41 40.70 -3.37
C PRO A 149 -14.16 40.37 -4.67
N TYR A 150 -13.47 40.43 -5.82
CA TYR A 150 -14.04 40.12 -7.14
C TYR A 150 -14.41 38.64 -7.30
N LEU A 151 -13.57 37.74 -6.79
CA LEU A 151 -13.83 36.31 -6.84
C LEU A 151 -15.03 35.94 -5.95
N ASN A 152 -15.13 36.54 -4.76
CA ASN A 152 -16.24 36.30 -3.86
C ASN A 152 -17.58 36.77 -4.46
N THR A 153 -17.60 37.88 -5.22
CA THR A 153 -18.80 38.29 -5.97
C THR A 153 -19.18 37.30 -7.09
N LEU A 154 -18.20 36.67 -7.74
CA LEU A 154 -18.43 35.64 -8.76
C LEU A 154 -18.91 34.32 -8.14
N ILE A 155 -18.35 33.92 -7.00
CA ILE A 155 -18.78 32.72 -6.27
C ILE A 155 -20.21 32.93 -5.74
N SER A 156 -20.49 34.11 -5.19
CA SER A 156 -21.81 34.50 -4.69
C SER A 156 -22.86 34.67 -5.80
N SER A 157 -22.44 34.77 -7.07
CA SER A 157 -23.36 34.76 -8.22
C SER A 157 -23.99 33.36 -8.49
N GLY A 158 -23.63 32.36 -7.67
CA GLY A 158 -24.28 31.05 -7.57
C GLY A 158 -23.64 29.98 -8.44
N ILE A 159 -23.43 30.26 -9.73
CA ILE A 159 -23.05 29.24 -10.70
C ILE A 159 -21.64 28.70 -10.44
N VAL A 160 -20.64 29.59 -10.29
CA VAL A 160 -19.24 29.18 -10.16
C VAL A 160 -18.98 28.48 -8.83
N GLY A 161 -19.56 28.96 -7.73
CA GLY A 161 -19.43 28.35 -6.41
C GLY A 161 -20.03 26.94 -6.35
N GLU A 162 -21.17 26.72 -7.00
CA GLU A 162 -21.83 25.42 -6.99
C GLU A 162 -21.02 24.36 -7.76
N TYR A 163 -20.54 24.66 -8.97
CA TYR A 163 -19.66 23.73 -9.71
C TYR A 163 -18.36 23.42 -8.97
N LEU A 164 -17.79 24.41 -8.30
CA LEU A 164 -16.57 24.22 -7.51
C LEU A 164 -16.84 23.34 -6.29
N SER A 165 -17.99 23.52 -5.63
CA SER A 165 -18.43 22.68 -4.52
C SER A 165 -18.68 21.23 -4.95
N ILE A 166 -19.23 20.99 -6.14
CA ILE A 166 -19.39 19.64 -6.71
C ILE A 166 -18.01 18.99 -6.88
N GLY A 167 -17.04 19.71 -7.44
CA GLY A 167 -15.67 19.20 -7.60
C GLY A 167 -14.99 18.87 -6.25
N ILE A 168 -15.20 19.70 -5.23
CA ILE A 168 -14.70 19.45 -3.87
C ILE A 168 -15.37 18.19 -3.28
N ASN A 169 -16.68 18.04 -3.42
CA ASN A 169 -17.42 16.89 -2.93
C ASN A 169 -17.03 15.58 -3.64
N MET A 170 -16.77 15.63 -4.95
CA MET A 170 -16.30 14.46 -5.71
C MET A 170 -14.86 14.05 -5.39
N THR A 171 -14.04 14.97 -4.87
CA THR A 171 -12.64 14.71 -4.51
C THR A 171 -12.49 14.45 -3.01
N MET A 172 -12.62 15.49 -2.19
CA MET A 172 -12.48 15.42 -0.74
C MET A 172 -13.64 14.69 -0.07
N GLY A 173 -14.85 14.79 -0.63
CA GLY A 173 -16.04 14.14 -0.10
C GLY A 173 -16.12 12.63 -0.36
N MET A 174 -15.22 12.06 -1.17
CA MET A 174 -15.17 10.62 -1.50
C MET A 174 -13.83 9.96 -1.14
N LEU A 175 -13.03 10.62 -0.31
CA LEU A 175 -11.65 10.25 -0.01
C LEU A 175 -11.53 8.84 0.58
N SER A 176 -12.42 8.47 1.50
CA SER A 176 -12.41 7.12 2.11
C SER A 176 -12.79 6.02 1.12
N LEU A 177 -13.66 6.31 0.15
CA LEU A 177 -14.01 5.39 -0.92
C LEU A 177 -12.80 5.13 -1.82
N TYR A 178 -12.12 6.19 -2.28
CA TYR A 178 -10.90 6.04 -3.08
C TYR A 178 -9.81 5.27 -2.32
N LEU A 179 -9.67 5.53 -1.02
CA LEU A 179 -8.73 4.81 -0.17
C LEU A 179 -9.01 3.30 -0.16
N SER A 180 -10.28 2.90 -0.01
CA SER A 180 -10.66 1.47 -0.03
C SER A 180 -10.26 0.77 -1.34
N ILE A 181 -10.46 1.44 -2.47
CA ILE A 181 -10.12 0.94 -3.80
C ILE A 181 -8.60 0.79 -3.94
N PHE A 182 -7.82 1.81 -3.55
CA PHE A 182 -6.35 1.75 -3.67
C PHE A 182 -5.73 0.70 -2.76
N ILE A 183 -6.21 0.53 -1.53
CA ILE A 183 -5.76 -0.54 -0.61
C ILE A 183 -6.07 -1.92 -1.21
N ALA A 184 -7.29 -2.11 -1.75
CA ALA A 184 -7.68 -3.38 -2.38
C ALA A 184 -6.78 -3.72 -3.59
N MET A 185 -6.47 -2.72 -4.43
CA MET A 185 -5.56 -2.91 -5.57
C MET A 185 -4.16 -3.33 -5.13
N SER A 186 -3.53 -2.61 -4.18
CA SER A 186 -2.19 -2.99 -3.69
C SER A 186 -2.21 -4.37 -3.01
N TYR A 187 -3.28 -4.69 -2.27
CA TYR A 187 -3.41 -6.01 -1.64
C TYR A 187 -3.52 -7.14 -2.69
N SER A 188 -4.31 -6.95 -3.75
CA SER A 188 -4.46 -7.95 -4.83
C SER A 188 -3.13 -8.26 -5.55
N GLU A 189 -2.30 -7.24 -5.77
CA GLU A 189 -1.01 -7.38 -6.45
C GLU A 189 -0.01 -8.18 -5.60
N GLN A 190 -0.12 -8.11 -4.27
CA GLN A 190 0.73 -8.86 -3.34
C GLN A 190 0.32 -10.32 -3.18
N THR A 191 -0.98 -10.63 -3.31
CA THR A 191 -1.52 -11.99 -3.11
C THR A 191 -1.76 -12.76 -4.41
N GLY A 192 -1.82 -12.07 -5.55
CA GLY A 192 -2.16 -12.67 -6.86
C GLY A 192 -3.64 -13.03 -7.01
N ILE A 193 -4.50 -12.45 -6.16
CA ILE A 193 -5.97 -12.58 -6.19
C ILE A 193 -6.54 -11.77 -7.37
N SER A 194 -7.72 -12.14 -7.87
CA SER A 194 -8.45 -11.36 -8.89
C SER A 194 -8.63 -9.90 -8.45
N LYS A 195 -7.99 -8.96 -9.17
CA LYS A 195 -8.00 -7.52 -8.83
C LYS A 195 -9.39 -6.93 -8.92
N GLU A 196 -10.11 -7.23 -10.01
CA GLU A 196 -11.42 -6.66 -10.31
C GLU A 196 -12.47 -7.08 -9.26
N GLY A 197 -12.50 -8.36 -8.91
CA GLY A 197 -13.42 -8.91 -7.92
C GLY A 197 -13.17 -8.37 -6.51
N LEU A 198 -11.90 -8.29 -6.10
CA LEU A 198 -11.54 -7.79 -4.77
C LEU A 198 -11.90 -6.30 -4.62
N VAL A 199 -11.57 -5.49 -5.63
CA VAL A 199 -11.90 -4.05 -5.61
C VAL A 199 -13.41 -3.85 -5.53
N LEU A 200 -14.18 -4.60 -6.31
CA LEU A 200 -15.64 -4.52 -6.27
C LEU A 200 -16.18 -4.89 -4.89
N SER A 201 -15.68 -5.98 -4.29
CA SER A 201 -16.09 -6.40 -2.94
C SER A 201 -15.82 -5.31 -1.90
N CYS A 202 -14.59 -4.78 -1.87
CA CYS A 202 -14.20 -3.74 -0.91
C CYS A 202 -15.04 -2.46 -1.07
N MET A 203 -15.32 -2.06 -2.31
CA MET A 203 -16.14 -0.89 -2.60
C MET A 203 -17.58 -1.08 -2.11
N VAL A 204 -18.20 -2.22 -2.44
CA VAL A 204 -19.58 -2.54 -2.06
C VAL A 204 -19.69 -2.70 -0.54
N ASP A 205 -18.76 -3.41 0.09
CA ASP A 205 -18.77 -3.64 1.54
C ASP A 205 -18.59 -2.34 2.33
N PHE A 206 -17.70 -1.45 1.87
CA PHE A 206 -17.53 -0.14 2.49
C PHE A 206 -18.81 0.71 2.38
N ILE A 207 -19.44 0.74 1.20
CA ILE A 207 -20.70 1.46 0.98
C ILE A 207 -21.82 0.84 1.85
N ALA A 208 -21.87 -0.48 1.99
CA ALA A 208 -22.85 -1.17 2.80
C ALA A 208 -22.71 -0.85 4.30
N ILE A 209 -21.49 -0.70 4.80
CA ILE A 209 -21.26 -0.36 6.20
C ILE A 209 -21.44 1.14 6.49
N SER A 210 -20.98 1.99 5.57
CA SER A 210 -20.92 3.45 5.80
C SER A 210 -22.13 4.22 5.30
N GLY A 211 -22.92 3.62 4.40
CA GLY A 211 -24.01 4.30 3.71
C GLY A 211 -25.42 3.77 4.01
N ILE A 212 -25.56 2.63 4.70
CA ILE A 212 -26.87 2.06 5.01
C ILE A 212 -27.40 2.64 6.33
N SER A 213 -28.40 3.50 6.21
CA SER A 213 -29.35 3.78 7.28
C SER A 213 -30.69 3.09 6.91
N PRO A 214 -31.44 2.52 7.86
CA PRO A 214 -32.70 1.84 7.55
C PRO A 214 -33.82 2.78 7.06
N LEU A 215 -33.64 4.10 7.13
CA LEU A 215 -34.71 5.09 6.98
C LEU A 215 -34.41 6.21 5.97
N GLU A 216 -33.15 6.40 5.55
CA GLU A 216 -32.75 7.45 4.61
C GLU A 216 -31.95 6.90 3.42
N ALA A 217 -31.91 7.69 2.33
CA ALA A 217 -31.05 7.45 1.18
C ALA A 217 -29.57 7.34 1.60
N LEU A 218 -28.72 6.88 0.67
CA LEU A 218 -27.28 6.69 0.88
C LEU A 218 -26.65 7.91 1.58
N GLN A 219 -26.23 7.74 2.83
CA GLN A 219 -25.58 8.80 3.59
C GLN A 219 -24.10 8.88 3.20
N THR A 220 -23.70 9.99 2.60
CA THR A 220 -22.30 10.25 2.19
C THR A 220 -21.45 10.85 3.32
N GLY A 221 -22.00 10.99 4.53
CA GLY A 221 -21.35 11.67 5.64
C GLY A 221 -20.01 11.06 6.09
N PHE A 222 -19.80 9.77 5.83
CA PHE A 222 -18.55 9.07 6.11
C PHE A 222 -17.69 8.81 4.87
N PHE A 223 -18.05 9.35 3.71
CA PHE A 223 -17.27 9.14 2.48
C PHE A 223 -16.05 10.08 2.45
N ASP A 224 -16.07 11.15 3.24
CA ASP A 224 -14.99 12.11 3.39
C ASP A 224 -13.83 11.59 4.27
N GLY A 225 -12.94 12.50 4.69
CA GLY A 225 -11.79 12.19 5.55
C GLY A 225 -12.15 11.52 6.88
N ARG A 226 -13.37 11.73 7.42
CA ARG A 226 -13.80 11.12 8.69
C ARG A 226 -13.94 9.61 8.58
N GLY A 227 -14.28 9.08 7.41
CA GLY A 227 -14.41 7.65 7.20
C GLY A 227 -13.11 6.92 6.87
N MET A 228 -11.96 7.60 6.77
CA MET A 228 -10.72 6.96 6.28
C MET A 228 -10.22 5.80 7.16
N LEU A 229 -10.32 5.94 8.49
CA LEU A 229 -9.96 4.86 9.42
C LEU A 229 -10.93 3.68 9.32
N CYS A 230 -12.22 3.98 9.23
CA CYS A 230 -13.27 3.00 9.01
C CYS A 230 -13.06 2.24 7.68
N ALA A 231 -12.83 2.97 6.59
CA ALA A 231 -12.53 2.41 5.27
C ALA A 231 -11.32 1.50 5.30
N THR A 232 -10.23 1.93 5.95
CA THR A 232 -9.01 1.12 6.06
C THR A 232 -9.28 -0.19 6.81
N ALA A 233 -9.95 -0.13 7.96
CA ALA A 233 -10.26 -1.31 8.76
C ALA A 233 -11.17 -2.30 8.01
N ILE A 234 -12.26 -1.81 7.43
CA ILE A 234 -13.23 -2.62 6.67
C ILE A 234 -12.54 -3.25 5.46
N THR A 235 -11.81 -2.45 4.68
CA THR A 235 -11.14 -2.95 3.47
C THR A 235 -10.17 -4.08 3.80
N LEU A 236 -9.40 -3.96 4.89
CA LEU A 236 -8.50 -5.04 5.30
C LEU A 236 -9.26 -6.31 5.70
N VAL A 237 -10.38 -6.18 6.41
CA VAL A 237 -11.24 -7.34 6.77
C VAL A 237 -11.81 -7.98 5.50
N THR A 238 -12.37 -7.19 4.59
CA THR A 238 -12.88 -7.67 3.30
C THR A 238 -11.78 -8.34 2.47
N CYS A 239 -10.57 -7.79 2.42
CA CYS A 239 -9.45 -8.41 1.72
C CYS A 239 -9.11 -9.81 2.23
N HIS A 240 -9.15 -10.01 3.56
CA HIS A 240 -8.93 -11.34 4.14
C HIS A 240 -10.12 -12.27 3.90
N LEU A 241 -11.35 -11.76 4.04
CA LEU A 241 -12.56 -12.53 3.82
C LEU A 241 -12.67 -13.00 2.37
N TYR A 242 -12.44 -12.11 1.42
CA TYR A 242 -12.46 -12.38 -0.01
C TYR A 242 -11.42 -13.45 -0.36
N GLY A 243 -10.16 -13.29 0.08
CA GLY A 243 -9.12 -14.27 -0.17
C GLY A 243 -9.42 -15.66 0.43
N TRP A 244 -10.08 -15.69 1.59
CA TRP A 244 -10.58 -16.93 2.16
C TRP A 244 -11.69 -17.58 1.31
N THR A 245 -12.67 -16.79 0.85
CA THR A 245 -13.75 -17.30 -0.01
C THR A 245 -13.25 -17.80 -1.37
N GLU A 246 -12.28 -17.12 -1.98
CA GLU A 246 -11.68 -17.56 -3.24
C GLU A 246 -10.88 -18.87 -3.06
N SER A 247 -10.17 -19.01 -1.94
CA SER A 247 -9.43 -20.24 -1.62
C SER A 247 -10.34 -21.46 -1.41
N MET A 248 -11.55 -21.24 -0.88
CA MET A 248 -12.57 -22.28 -0.70
C MET A 248 -13.18 -22.75 -2.03
N ILE A 249 -13.37 -21.83 -2.98
CA ILE A 249 -14.09 -22.11 -4.24
C ILE A 249 -13.19 -22.87 -5.24
N GLY A 250 -11.87 -22.70 -5.16
CA GLY A 250 -10.90 -23.45 -5.97
C GLY A 250 -11.06 -23.15 -7.46
N THR A 251 -10.31 -22.19 -7.98
CA THR A 251 -10.36 -21.82 -9.40
C THR A 251 -9.80 -22.94 -10.28
N LYS A 252 -10.68 -23.80 -10.82
CA LYS A 252 -10.32 -24.69 -11.93
C LYS A 252 -10.11 -23.82 -13.18
N LYS A 253 -8.86 -23.48 -13.49
CA LYS A 253 -8.49 -22.89 -14.79
C LYS A 253 -8.80 -23.88 -15.92
N SER A 254 -9.91 -23.67 -16.62
CA SER A 254 -10.28 -24.41 -17.83
C SER A 254 -9.60 -23.76 -19.04
N GLY A 255 -8.79 -24.53 -19.78
CA GLY A 255 -7.91 -24.04 -20.83
C GLY A 255 -8.56 -23.67 -22.18
N TYR A 256 -9.89 -23.58 -22.27
CA TYR A 256 -10.60 -23.49 -23.56
C TYR A 256 -11.43 -22.22 -23.77
N ILE A 257 -11.44 -21.28 -22.82
CA ILE A 257 -12.24 -20.04 -22.90
C ILE A 257 -11.33 -18.84 -22.57
N THR A 258 -11.59 -17.68 -23.16
CA THR A 258 -10.88 -16.43 -22.83
C THR A 258 -10.98 -16.19 -21.32
N SER A 259 -9.82 -16.17 -20.64
CA SER A 259 -9.72 -16.18 -19.16
C SER A 259 -10.58 -15.12 -18.49
N ASN A 260 -10.65 -13.91 -19.08
CA ASN A 260 -11.27 -12.75 -18.45
C ASN A 260 -12.78 -12.90 -18.14
N ILE A 261 -13.54 -13.61 -19.00
CA ILE A 261 -14.99 -13.77 -18.77
C ILE A 261 -15.22 -14.75 -17.62
N ILE A 262 -14.47 -15.85 -17.62
CA ILE A 262 -14.54 -16.89 -16.58
C ILE A 262 -14.10 -16.33 -15.23
N ASP A 263 -13.03 -15.55 -15.20
CA ASP A 263 -12.51 -14.93 -13.97
C ASP A 263 -13.52 -13.93 -13.37
N SER A 264 -14.30 -13.24 -14.22
CA SER A 264 -15.40 -12.37 -13.77
C SER A 264 -16.57 -13.16 -13.14
N PHE A 265 -16.91 -14.34 -13.68
CA PHE A 265 -17.94 -15.20 -13.07
C PHE A 265 -17.46 -15.87 -11.78
N TYR A 266 -16.19 -16.29 -11.72
CA TYR A 266 -15.62 -16.88 -10.52
C TYR A 266 -15.45 -15.86 -9.39
N SER A 267 -15.19 -14.58 -9.70
CA SER A 267 -15.13 -13.51 -8.70
C SER A 267 -16.52 -13.07 -8.19
N LEU A 268 -17.59 -13.26 -8.97
CA LEU A 268 -18.95 -12.90 -8.55
C LEU A 268 -19.42 -13.64 -7.30
N ILE A 269 -19.03 -14.90 -7.14
CA ILE A 269 -19.43 -15.74 -5.99
C ILE A 269 -18.80 -15.21 -4.69
N PRO A 270 -17.46 -15.03 -4.59
CA PRO A 270 -16.80 -14.33 -3.48
C PRO A 270 -17.43 -12.98 -3.14
N VAL A 271 -17.67 -12.12 -4.14
CA VAL A 271 -18.27 -10.80 -3.93
C VAL A 271 -19.65 -10.93 -3.28
N SER A 272 -20.49 -11.83 -3.80
CA SER A 272 -21.85 -12.03 -3.27
C SER A 272 -21.85 -12.54 -1.83
N ILE A 273 -20.93 -13.46 -1.50
CA ILE A 273 -20.77 -13.99 -0.14
C ILE A 273 -20.28 -12.90 0.82
N CYS A 274 -19.27 -12.13 0.42
CA CYS A 274 -18.74 -11.03 1.23
C CYS A 274 -19.82 -9.97 1.47
N MET A 275 -20.53 -9.53 0.43
CA MET A 275 -21.62 -8.58 0.54
C MET A 275 -22.71 -9.06 1.50
N PHE A 276 -23.15 -10.31 1.37
CA PHE A 276 -24.17 -10.87 2.25
C PHE A 276 -23.72 -10.91 3.71
N LEU A 277 -22.47 -11.35 3.97
CA LEU A 277 -21.88 -11.35 5.30
C LEU A 277 -21.79 -9.94 5.88
N THR A 278 -21.31 -8.98 5.09
CA THR A 278 -21.16 -7.58 5.50
C THR A 278 -22.50 -6.96 5.87
N VAL A 279 -23.54 -7.16 5.05
CA VAL A 279 -24.89 -6.67 5.35
C VAL A 279 -25.47 -7.35 6.58
N ALA A 280 -25.28 -8.66 6.74
CA ALA A 280 -25.75 -9.39 7.93
C ALA A 280 -25.09 -8.86 9.21
N VAL A 281 -23.76 -8.67 9.20
CA VAL A 281 -23.02 -8.11 10.33
C VAL A 281 -23.47 -6.68 10.63
N SER A 282 -23.64 -5.84 9.61
CA SER A 282 -24.12 -4.47 9.76
C SER A 282 -25.52 -4.41 10.36
N THR A 283 -26.43 -5.28 9.90
CA THR A 283 -27.82 -5.36 10.41
C THR A 283 -27.88 -5.83 11.86
N VAL A 284 -27.10 -6.85 12.21
CA VAL A 284 -27.01 -7.35 13.60
C VAL A 284 -26.43 -6.26 14.51
N PHE A 285 -25.36 -5.58 14.07
CA PHE A 285 -24.74 -4.52 14.83
C PHE A 285 -25.71 -3.36 15.09
N TYR A 286 -26.43 -2.91 14.06
CA TYR A 286 -27.44 -1.87 14.20
C TYR A 286 -28.57 -2.27 15.14
N SER A 287 -28.98 -3.54 15.12
CA SER A 287 -30.03 -4.06 16.00
C SER A 287 -29.59 -4.11 17.48
N CYS A 288 -28.30 -4.30 17.75
CA CYS A 288 -27.76 -4.35 19.12
C CYS A 288 -27.40 -2.97 19.68
N PHE A 289 -26.79 -2.10 18.86
CA PHE A 289 -26.20 -0.84 19.32
C PHE A 289 -26.97 0.40 18.88
N HIS A 290 -27.95 0.26 17.97
CA HIS A 290 -28.72 1.37 17.38
C HIS A 290 -27.86 2.46 16.71
N VAL A 291 -26.61 2.13 16.38
CA VAL A 291 -25.62 3.03 15.76
C VAL A 291 -24.96 2.29 14.58
N GLN A 292 -24.59 3.02 13.53
CA GLN A 292 -23.87 2.47 12.38
C GLN A 292 -22.44 2.08 12.78
N ILE A 293 -21.88 1.02 12.19
CA ILE A 293 -20.50 0.60 12.48
C ILE A 293 -19.51 1.74 12.18
N ALA A 294 -19.70 2.47 11.08
CA ALA A 294 -18.85 3.60 10.71
C ALA A 294 -18.88 4.73 11.75
N GLN A 295 -20.07 5.03 12.27
CA GLN A 295 -20.23 6.01 13.34
C GLN A 295 -19.60 5.52 14.65
N TYR A 296 -19.83 4.26 15.03
CA TYR A 296 -19.25 3.69 16.24
C TYR A 296 -17.72 3.71 16.23
N ILE A 297 -17.09 3.38 15.09
CA ILE A 297 -15.64 3.45 14.93
C ILE A 297 -15.14 4.88 15.11
N ASN A 298 -15.85 5.87 14.55
CA ASN A 298 -15.46 7.27 14.69
C ASN A 298 -15.58 7.76 16.14
N ASP A 299 -16.74 7.56 16.76
CA ASP A 299 -17.00 8.06 18.11
C ASP A 299 -16.14 7.33 19.17
N SER A 300 -15.82 6.05 18.95
CA SER A 300 -15.07 5.24 19.94
C SER A 300 -13.56 5.27 19.72
N ILE A 301 -13.11 5.12 18.48
CA ILE A 301 -11.68 4.94 18.16
C ILE A 301 -11.07 6.26 17.72
N VAL A 302 -11.69 6.97 16.77
CA VAL A 302 -11.12 8.20 16.21
C VAL A 302 -11.09 9.32 17.25
N ASP A 303 -12.18 9.53 17.97
CA ASP A 303 -12.23 10.55 19.02
C ASP A 303 -11.30 10.24 20.19
N ALA A 304 -11.17 8.96 20.59
CA ALA A 304 -10.21 8.55 21.60
C ALA A 304 -8.77 8.81 21.15
N ILE A 305 -8.42 8.47 19.91
CA ILE A 305 -7.10 8.78 19.33
C ILE A 305 -6.91 10.31 19.25
N GLY A 306 -7.92 11.06 18.83
CA GLY A 306 -7.86 12.53 18.76
C GLY A 306 -7.59 13.16 20.12
N MET A 307 -8.28 12.70 21.16
CA MET A 307 -8.17 13.23 22.52
C MET A 307 -6.82 12.93 23.16
N TYR A 308 -6.30 11.71 23.00
CA TYR A 308 -5.05 11.30 23.67
C TYR A 308 -3.79 11.52 22.83
N ALA A 309 -3.88 11.35 21.51
CA ALA A 309 -2.73 11.39 20.60
C ALA A 309 -2.74 12.59 19.66
N GLY A 310 -3.90 13.04 19.20
CA GLY A 310 -4.01 14.12 18.22
C GLY A 310 -3.75 15.52 18.79
N ASN A 311 -4.28 15.81 19.98
CA ASN A 311 -4.24 17.16 20.56
C ASN A 311 -3.18 17.36 21.65
N ASN A 312 -2.24 16.41 21.80
CA ASN A 312 -1.18 16.48 22.80
C ASN A 312 0.18 16.75 22.12
N ALA A 313 0.79 17.88 22.47
CA ALA A 313 2.09 18.30 21.92
C ALA A 313 3.19 17.25 22.14
N PHE A 314 3.13 16.51 23.26
CA PHE A 314 4.09 15.44 23.54
C PHE A 314 3.97 14.28 22.56
N THR A 315 2.74 13.94 22.15
CA THR A 315 2.50 12.85 21.20
C THR A 315 2.97 13.23 19.80
N MET A 316 2.75 14.48 19.37
CA MET A 316 3.29 14.98 18.09
C MET A 316 4.82 14.99 18.07
N LEU A 317 5.45 15.41 19.18
CA LEU A 317 6.91 15.40 19.29
C LEU A 317 7.45 13.96 19.27
N GLY A 318 6.81 13.04 19.99
CA GLY A 318 7.15 11.61 19.97
C GLY A 318 7.04 11.00 18.57
N LEU A 319 6.00 11.33 17.81
CA LEU A 319 5.82 10.86 16.43
C LEU A 319 6.92 11.38 15.50
N ASN A 320 7.31 12.65 15.60
CA ASN A 320 8.40 13.22 14.80
C ASN A 320 9.77 12.62 15.16
N VAL A 321 9.99 12.31 16.44
CA VAL A 321 11.21 11.61 16.88
C VAL A 321 11.23 10.18 16.32
N LEU A 322 10.10 9.46 16.41
CA LEU A 322 9.98 8.11 15.86
C LEU A 322 10.18 8.07 14.34
N SER A 323 9.61 9.03 13.59
CA SER A 323 9.79 9.10 12.14
C SER A 323 11.26 9.33 11.77
N THR A 324 11.95 10.20 12.51
CA THR A 324 13.39 10.45 12.30
C THR A 324 14.24 9.23 12.70
N LEU A 325 13.90 8.54 13.79
CA LEU A 325 14.60 7.33 14.24
C LEU A 325 14.49 6.17 13.26
N PHE A 326 13.37 6.04 12.54
CA PHE A 326 13.20 5.01 11.51
C PHE A 326 13.78 5.40 10.15
N TRP A 327 14.12 6.67 9.95
CA TRP A 327 14.82 7.13 8.75
C TRP A 327 16.31 6.77 8.76
N PHE A 328 16.93 6.76 9.94
CA PHE A 328 18.37 6.48 10.14
C PHE A 328 18.67 5.03 10.51
#